data_AF-A0A7X7DU21-F1
#
_entry.id   AF-A0A7X7DU21-F1
#
_cell.length_a   1.000
_cell.length_b   1.000
_cell.length_c   1.000
_cell.angle_alpha   90.00
_cell.angle_beta   90.00
_cell.angle_gamma   90.00
#
_symmetry.space_group_name_H-M   'P 1'
#
loop_
_entity.id
_entity.type
_entity.pdbx_description
1 polymer ?
#
loop_
_entity_poly.entity_id
_entity_poly.type
_entity_poly.pdbx_seq_one_letter_code
_entity_poly.pdbx_strand_id
1 'polypeptide(L)'
;MEHILEEAKRISAEITEWRRHLHQTPELGLETPKTSAYIVQELKKMGVEEIRERVGGWGVAALVKGEKPGKTLAIRADCDALPIKEETGLPFASKNGLMHACGHDAHTAMAL
;
A
#
# COMPACT_ATOMS: atom_id res chain seq x y z
N MET A 1 24.05 1.99 -1.25
CA MET A 1 23.08 0.90 -1.00
C MET A 1 22.87 0.71 0.50
N GLU A 2 23.94 0.64 1.29
CA GLU A 2 23.88 0.57 2.76
C GLU A 2 23.00 1.67 3.39
N HIS A 3 23.12 2.92 2.93
CA HIS A 3 22.27 4.03 3.38
C HIS A 3 20.76 3.80 3.14
N ILE A 4 20.37 3.21 2.01
CA ILE A 4 18.96 2.96 1.69
C ILE A 4 18.40 1.86 2.59
N LEU A 5 19.20 0.83 2.88
CA LEU A 5 18.79 -0.25 3.76
C LEU A 5 18.62 0.26 5.21
N GLU A 6 19.49 1.15 5.67
CA GLU A 6 19.34 1.78 6.99
C GLU A 6 18.12 2.70 7.07
N GLU A 7 17.81 3.45 6.01
CA GLU A 7 16.58 4.26 5.98
C GLU A 7 15.32 3.39 5.99
N ALA A 8 15.30 2.31 5.20
CA ALA A 8 14.19 1.35 5.21
C ALA A 8 13.99 0.70 6.59
N LYS A 9 15.08 0.37 7.30
CA LYS A 9 14.99 -0.13 8.68
C LYS A 9 14.42 0.92 9.63
N ARG A 10 14.79 2.20 9.46
CA ARG A 10 14.31 3.31 10.29
C ARG A 10 12.79 3.48 10.21
N ILE A 11 12.23 3.33 9.01
CA ILE A 11 10.77 3.47 8.78
C ILE A 11 9.99 2.14 8.94
N SER A 12 10.64 1.04 9.35
CA SER A 12 10.01 -0.29 9.44
C SER A 12 8.77 -0.33 10.33
N ALA A 13 8.72 0.50 11.37
CA ALA A 13 7.55 0.62 12.23
C ALA A 13 6.35 1.22 11.48
N GLU A 14 6.59 2.23 10.66
CA GLU A 14 5.57 2.90 9.84
C GLU A 14 5.05 1.97 8.74
N ILE A 15 5.96 1.27 8.05
CA ILE A 15 5.60 0.22 7.08
C ILE A 15 4.71 -0.85 7.74
N THR A 16 5.06 -1.26 8.95
CA THR A 16 4.26 -2.24 9.72
C THR A 16 2.89 -1.69 10.07
N GLU A 17 2.78 -0.40 10.39
CA GLU A 17 1.52 0.27 10.66
C GLU A 17 0.63 0.31 9.43
N TRP A 18 1.14 0.76 8.27
CA TRP A 18 0.42 0.74 7.00
C TRP A 18 -0.09 -0.66 6.66
N ARG A 19 0.79 -1.66 6.77
CA ARG A 19 0.43 -3.06 6.50
C ARG A 19 -0.72 -3.52 7.40
N ARG A 20 -0.65 -3.23 8.71
CA ARG A 20 -1.70 -3.64 9.67
C ARG A 20 -3.00 -2.88 9.46
N HIS A 21 -2.94 -1.60 9.09
CA HIS A 21 -4.11 -0.81 8.74
C HIS A 21 -4.86 -1.43 7.57
N LEU A 22 -4.14 -1.73 6.49
CA LEU A 22 -4.69 -2.38 5.29
C LEU A 22 -5.24 -3.77 5.62
N HIS A 23 -4.52 -4.57 6.42
CA HIS A 23 -4.97 -5.92 6.82
C HIS A 23 -6.31 -5.93 7.55
N GLN A 24 -6.60 -4.90 8.35
CA GLN A 24 -7.85 -4.80 9.12
C GLN A 24 -9.07 -4.46 8.27
N THR A 25 -8.87 -3.87 7.09
CA THR A 25 -9.95 -3.40 6.20
C THR A 25 -9.77 -3.89 4.76
N PRO A 26 -9.67 -5.22 4.53
CA PRO A 26 -9.47 -5.78 3.20
C PRO A 26 -10.66 -5.49 2.28
N GLU A 27 -10.40 -5.29 0.99
CA GLU A 27 -11.41 -5.02 -0.04
C GLU A 27 -11.24 -5.98 -1.22
N LEU A 28 -12.34 -6.35 -1.88
CA LEU A 28 -12.38 -7.51 -2.79
C LEU A 28 -12.19 -7.11 -4.25
N GLY A 29 -11.28 -7.80 -4.94
CA GLY A 29 -11.09 -7.69 -6.39
C GLY A 29 -10.83 -6.25 -6.84
N LEU A 30 -11.61 -5.76 -7.80
CA LEU A 30 -11.40 -4.42 -8.37
C LEU A 30 -12.05 -3.29 -7.57
N GLU A 31 -12.85 -3.60 -6.53
CA GLU A 31 -13.57 -2.60 -5.74
C GLU A 31 -12.86 -2.30 -4.43
N THR A 32 -11.86 -1.41 -4.50
CA THR A 32 -10.96 -1.06 -3.39
C THR A 32 -10.98 0.44 -3.02
N PRO A 33 -12.15 1.07 -2.77
CA PRO A 33 -12.26 2.50 -2.49
C PRO A 33 -11.49 2.96 -1.26
N LYS A 34 -11.51 2.20 -0.16
CA LYS A 34 -10.87 2.61 1.10
C LYS A 34 -9.37 2.43 1.01
N THR A 35 -8.90 1.33 0.43
CA THR A 35 -7.48 1.07 0.19
C THR A 35 -6.89 2.12 -0.74
N SER A 36 -7.59 2.45 -1.83
CA SER A 36 -7.18 3.52 -2.76
C SER A 36 -7.07 4.87 -2.06
N ALA A 37 -8.08 5.25 -1.28
CA ALA A 37 -8.08 6.50 -0.52
C ALA A 37 -6.95 6.56 0.52
N TYR A 38 -6.67 5.44 1.19
CA TYR A 38 -5.58 5.35 2.16
C TYR A 38 -4.22 5.53 1.49
N ILE A 39 -3.95 4.86 0.37
CA ILE A 39 -2.71 5.00 -0.40
C ILE A 39 -2.51 6.47 -0.81
N VAL A 40 -3.54 7.12 -1.34
CA VAL A 40 -3.48 8.53 -1.74
C VAL A 40 -3.19 9.43 -0.54
N GLN A 41 -3.79 9.16 0.62
CA GLN A 41 -3.56 9.92 1.83
C GLN A 41 -2.10 9.82 2.29
N GLU A 42 -1.53 8.61 2.35
CA GLU A 42 -0.15 8.42 2.77
C GLU A 42 0.84 9.03 1.77
N LEU A 43 0.62 8.88 0.46
CA LEU A 43 1.42 9.55 -0.57
C LEU A 43 1.41 11.08 -0.43
N LYS A 44 0.26 11.68 -0.10
CA LYS A 44 0.15 13.12 0.16
C LYS A 44 0.95 13.53 1.40
N LYS A 45 0.92 12.73 2.47
CA LYS A 45 1.73 13.00 3.68
C LYS A 45 3.23 12.94 3.40
N MET A 46 3.66 12.07 2.48
CA MET A 46 5.04 11.98 2.00
C MET A 46 5.45 13.15 1.10
N GLY A 47 4.53 14.05 0.76
CA GLY A 47 4.81 15.20 -0.12
C GLY A 47 4.80 14.86 -1.61
N VAL A 48 4.21 13.73 -2.02
CA VAL A 48 4.07 13.40 -3.44
C VAL A 48 2.97 14.26 -4.05
N GLU A 49 3.34 15.12 -5.00
CA GLU A 49 2.41 16.08 -5.62
C GLU A 49 1.68 15.48 -6.84
N GLU A 50 2.38 14.68 -7.65
CA GLU A 50 1.84 14.10 -8.88
C GLU A 50 1.18 12.74 -8.62
N ILE A 51 -0.05 12.76 -8.12
CA ILE A 51 -0.87 11.56 -7.86
C ILE A 51 -2.06 11.54 -8.82
N ARG A 52 -2.22 10.42 -9.54
CA ARG A 52 -3.38 10.12 -10.38
C ARG A 52 -4.22 9.05 -9.71
N GLU A 53 -5.41 9.46 -9.30
CA GLU A 53 -6.43 8.57 -8.76
C GLU A 53 -7.30 8.01 -9.89
N ARG A 54 -8.03 6.94 -9.60
CA ARG A 54 -9.02 6.33 -10.50
C ARG A 54 -8.47 5.84 -11.85
N VAL A 55 -7.23 5.37 -11.86
CA VAL A 55 -6.59 4.80 -13.05
C VAL A 55 -7.15 3.40 -13.30
N GLY A 56 -8.09 3.28 -14.24
CA GLY A 56 -8.70 2.00 -14.61
C GLY A 56 -9.56 1.37 -13.50
N GLY A 57 -10.25 2.18 -12.69
CA GLY A 57 -11.03 1.71 -11.54
C GLY A 57 -10.57 2.42 -10.28
N TRP A 58 -10.20 1.68 -9.23
CA TRP A 58 -9.61 2.23 -7.99
C TRP A 58 -8.07 2.31 -8.00
N GLY A 59 -7.44 2.08 -9.15
CA GLY A 59 -5.98 2.17 -9.29
C GLY A 59 -5.44 3.56 -8.99
N VAL A 60 -4.26 3.60 -8.35
CA VAL A 60 -3.51 4.81 -8.03
C VAL A 60 -2.15 4.73 -8.74
N ALA A 61 -1.76 5.81 -9.42
CA ALA A 61 -0.43 5.96 -10.00
C ALA A 61 0.19 7.27 -9.51
N ALA A 62 1.41 7.21 -8.99
CA ALA A 62 2.12 8.37 -8.48
C ALA A 62 3.48 8.52 -9.16
N LEU A 63 3.89 9.76 -9.42
CA LEU A 63 5.21 10.07 -9.96
C LEU A 63 6.05 10.79 -8.90
N VAL A 64 7.10 10.11 -8.43
CA VAL A 64 8.14 10.75 -7.61
C VAL A 64 9.22 11.27 -8.56
N LYS A 65 9.28 12.60 -8.72
CA LYS A 65 10.21 13.25 -9.64
C LYS A 65 11.52 13.57 -8.94
N GLY A 66 12.62 13.00 -9.44
CA GLY A 66 13.97 13.36 -9.00
C GLY A 66 14.40 14.73 -9.52
N GLU A 67 15.45 15.30 -8.91
CA GLU A 67 15.96 16.63 -9.23
C GLU A 67 16.67 16.74 -10.59
N LYS A 68 17.05 15.59 -11.17
CA LYS A 68 17.86 15.52 -12.39
C LYS A 68 17.10 14.82 -13.51
N PRO A 69 17.30 15.22 -14.78
CA PRO A 69 16.77 14.48 -15.92
C PRO A 69 17.34 13.07 -15.94
N GLY A 70 16.53 12.08 -16.34
CA GLY A 70 16.93 10.69 -16.31
C GLY A 70 15.86 9.73 -16.79
N LYS A 71 16.11 8.44 -16.58
CA LYS A 71 15.17 7.35 -16.90
C LYS A 71 14.04 7.31 -15.89
N THR A 72 12.93 6.71 -16.30
CA THR A 72 11.78 6.41 -15.43
C THR A 72 11.74 4.92 -15.12
N LEU A 73 11.58 4.56 -13.84
CA LEU A 73 11.36 3.20 -13.36
C LEU A 73 9.94 3.10 -12.78
N ALA A 74 9.22 2.04 -13.11
CA ALA A 74 7.93 1.74 -12.51
C ALA A 74 8.08 0.68 -11.40
N ILE A 75 7.48 0.95 -10.23
CA ILE A 75 7.31 0.01 -9.13
C ILE A 75 5.81 -0.27 -9.03
N ARG A 76 5.41 -1.53 -8.86
CA ARG A 76 4.00 -1.95 -8.86
C ARG A 76 3.73 -2.86 -7.66
N ALA A 77 2.63 -2.57 -6.96
CA ALA A 77 2.03 -3.43 -5.94
C ALA A 77 0.54 -3.65 -6.25
N ASP A 78 0.04 -4.85 -5.98
CA ASP A 78 -1.40 -5.14 -5.86
C ASP A 78 -1.89 -4.84 -4.44
N CYS A 79 -3.21 -4.68 -4.30
CA CYS A 79 -3.83 -4.22 -3.05
C CYS A 79 -5.19 -4.87 -2.73
N ASP A 80 -5.67 -5.82 -3.53
CA ASP A 80 -6.94 -6.51 -3.29
C ASP A 80 -6.80 -7.70 -2.33
N ALA A 81 -7.92 -8.11 -1.76
CA ALA A 81 -8.03 -9.21 -0.81
C ALA A 81 -8.86 -10.37 -1.37
N LEU A 82 -8.98 -11.44 -0.59
CA LEU A 82 -9.70 -12.65 -0.95
C LEU A 82 -10.98 -12.82 -0.11
N PRO A 83 -12.01 -13.51 -0.63
CA PRO A 83 -13.26 -13.80 0.07
C PRO A 83 -13.06 -14.98 1.05
N ILE A 84 -12.14 -14.80 1.99
CA ILE A 84 -11.74 -15.79 2.98
C ILE A 84 -11.93 -15.15 4.35
N LYS A 85 -12.61 -15.87 5.26
CA LYS A 85 -12.71 -15.46 6.65
C LYS A 85 -11.37 -15.70 7.34
N GLU A 86 -10.83 -14.66 7.97
CA GLU A 86 -9.58 -14.78 8.71
C GLU A 86 -9.76 -15.55 10.03
N GLU A 87 -8.85 -16.49 10.30
CA GLU A 87 -8.82 -17.33 11.52
C GLU A 87 -7.47 -17.25 12.26
N THR A 88 -6.68 -16.22 11.99
CA THR A 88 -5.31 -16.09 12.54
C THR A 88 -5.28 -15.75 14.04
N GLY A 89 -6.34 -15.12 14.55
CA GLY A 89 -6.39 -14.60 15.93
C GLY A 89 -5.47 -13.41 16.20
N LEU A 90 -4.89 -12.80 15.15
CA LEU A 90 -3.94 -11.69 15.30
C LEU A 90 -4.66 -10.40 15.77
N PRO A 91 -4.00 -9.52 16.55
CA PRO A 91 -4.60 -8.26 17.01
C PRO A 91 -5.05 -7.31 15.89
N PHE A 92 -4.50 -7.49 14.69
CA PHE A 92 -4.80 -6.73 13.48
C PHE A 92 -5.61 -7.55 12.46
N ALA A 93 -6.26 -8.64 12.88
CA ALA A 93 -7.13 -9.41 12.00
C ALA A 93 -8.22 -8.53 11.36
N SER A 94 -8.58 -8.90 10.15
CA SER A 94 -9.67 -8.34 9.36
C SER A 94 -10.99 -8.35 10.12
N LYS A 95 -11.78 -7.29 9.88
CA LYS A 95 -13.04 -7.03 10.58
C LYS A 95 -14.30 -7.26 9.73
N ASN A 96 -14.16 -7.63 8.45
CA ASN A 96 -15.25 -7.63 7.48
C ASN A 96 -15.44 -8.96 6.73
N GLY A 97 -14.84 -10.05 7.22
CA GLY A 97 -15.01 -11.39 6.64
C GLY A 97 -14.22 -11.65 5.36
N LEU A 98 -13.43 -10.67 4.89
CA LEU A 98 -12.42 -10.81 3.83
C LEU A 98 -11.02 -10.94 4.47
N MET A 99 -10.01 -11.34 3.70
CA MET A 99 -8.64 -11.46 4.22
C MET A 99 -7.59 -11.17 3.16
N HIS A 100 -6.56 -10.41 3.51
CA HIS A 100 -5.31 -10.36 2.74
C HIS A 100 -4.49 -11.64 2.94
N ALA A 101 -4.98 -12.76 2.42
CA ALA A 101 -4.33 -14.06 2.58
C ALA A 101 -3.17 -14.29 1.58
N CYS A 102 -2.96 -13.36 0.63
CA CYS A 102 -1.87 -13.39 -0.35
C CYS A 102 -0.78 -12.32 -0.08
N GLY A 103 -0.93 -11.52 0.98
CA GLY A 103 0.06 -10.50 1.36
C GLY A 103 0.02 -9.20 0.54
N HIS A 104 -1.06 -8.91 -0.20
CA HIS A 104 -1.17 -7.67 -0.99
C HIS A 104 -1.16 -6.40 -0.12
N ASP A 105 -1.59 -6.50 1.13
CA ASP A 105 -1.41 -5.47 2.17
C ASP A 105 0.07 -5.19 2.45
N ALA A 106 0.90 -6.24 2.49
CA ALA A 106 2.35 -6.09 2.66
C ALA A 106 3.00 -5.53 1.38
N HIS A 107 2.59 -5.99 0.19
CA HIS A 107 3.09 -5.43 -1.08
C HIS A 107 2.81 -3.93 -1.17
N THR A 108 1.58 -3.53 -0.84
CA THR A 108 1.17 -2.12 -0.82
C THR A 108 1.98 -1.32 0.20
N ALA A 109 2.12 -1.83 1.43
CA ALA A 109 2.87 -1.14 2.48
C ALA A 109 4.37 -1.01 2.18
N MET A 110 4.97 -1.96 1.46
CA MET A 110 6.38 -1.87 1.05
C MET A 110 6.59 -0.90 -0.13
N ALA A 111 5.55 -0.64 -0.93
CA ALA A 111 5.63 0.23 -2.10
C ALA A 111 5.29 1.70 -1.79
N LEU A 112 4.58 1.95 -0.67
CA LEU A 112 4.47 3.26 -0.03
C LEU A 112 5.82 3.68 0.57
#